data_AF-A0A2H3K2C7-F1
#
_entry.id   AF-A0A2H3K2C7-F1
#
_cell.length_a   1.000
_cell.length_b   1.000
_cell.length_c   1.000
_cell.angle_alpha   90.00
_cell.angle_beta   90.00
_cell.angle_gamma   90.00
#
_symmetry.space_group_name_H-M   'P 1'
#
loop_
_entity.id
_entity.type
_entity.pdbx_description
1 polymer ?
#
loop_
_entity_poly.entity_id
_entity_poly.type
_entity_poly.pdbx_seq_one_letter_code
_entity_poly.pdbx_strand_id
1 'polypeptide(L)'
;MSSIMNARASIAVLPDDLIQEIFELVVCSAFRIAGSNPHSQSECDSVCSGDISHIPIQLSHVCRYWRHLALSYPKLWSYHNLSAHSSRFVTRQLLARSGNSPLYAKIVGPRTVWESTEALVRLALDLSLHAHRFAEVFIVHFLPETMKEVLAPFATPAPNLRYLVVDAEVLIDHRALFLGWMPSLREICISNVRMPWPPLSNLCRLELLVPMPPSFPELYKTMEQSPQLEVLSLVFDVLSSSFEPFSAPRIELPKLRKLSLSSLNSHSSGVLLLLSHLAFPATTEVKIHLPVHATRHLSDLCPSLQSIASRIEDLDLQYSSSYGENNIFMQSTSSPFRLWWCWEGMLGNPASLDHMGLAAAAFPSLRSLAVRVYSFDTYIVKWAEVLKHAPSIEHLRIDFQSFRDVTARCLLHGLTDDTDGSVNCPKLSHLELLRFTDHDADLWPVVLRAMTIRKSQGAPVRFLEVTARRPLEFALADSMRCVVDKFIFHRKD
;
A
#
# COMPACT_ATOMS: atom_id res chain seq x y z
N MET A 1 -52.94 -11.88 -22.36
CA MET A 1 -52.07 -10.78 -22.84
C MET A 1 -51.29 -10.28 -21.63
N SER A 2 -49.98 -10.41 -21.45
CA SER A 2 -48.85 -10.64 -22.36
C SER A 2 -47.96 -11.81 -21.87
N SER A 3 -47.71 -12.80 -22.73
CA SER A 3 -46.71 -13.86 -22.51
C SER A 3 -46.13 -14.25 -23.87
N ILE A 4 -45.55 -13.27 -24.54
CA ILE A 4 -44.76 -13.47 -25.75
C ILE A 4 -43.52 -12.61 -25.57
N MET A 5 -42.47 -13.18 -24.98
CA MET A 5 -41.08 -12.80 -25.22
C MET A 5 -40.15 -13.80 -24.52
N ASN A 6 -39.06 -14.16 -25.21
CA ASN A 6 -37.96 -15.08 -24.85
C ASN A 6 -38.05 -16.56 -25.29
N ALA A 7 -38.53 -16.82 -26.51
CA ALA A 7 -38.48 -18.15 -27.14
C ALA A 7 -37.15 -18.54 -27.81
N ARG A 8 -36.08 -17.72 -27.74
CA ARG A 8 -34.84 -17.98 -28.50
C ARG A 8 -33.61 -18.44 -27.71
N ALA A 9 -33.70 -18.49 -26.39
CA ALA A 9 -32.90 -19.32 -25.48
C ALA A 9 -33.53 -19.12 -24.09
N SER A 10 -34.56 -19.89 -23.76
CA SER A 10 -35.26 -19.68 -22.49
C SER A 10 -34.34 -20.15 -21.36
N ILE A 11 -33.97 -19.22 -20.46
CA ILE A 11 -33.27 -19.54 -19.20
C ILE A 11 -34.00 -20.66 -18.43
N ALA A 12 -35.31 -20.85 -18.66
CA ALA A 12 -36.08 -21.95 -18.09
C ALA A 12 -35.67 -23.35 -18.55
N VAL A 13 -34.80 -23.49 -19.57
CA VAL A 13 -34.26 -24.77 -20.04
C VAL A 13 -32.93 -25.12 -19.37
N LEU A 14 -32.33 -24.18 -18.62
CA LEU A 14 -31.12 -24.47 -17.87
C LEU A 14 -31.45 -25.48 -16.75
N PRO A 15 -30.60 -26.50 -16.55
CA PRO A 15 -30.63 -27.36 -15.38
C PRO A 15 -30.64 -26.57 -14.06
N ASP A 16 -31.35 -27.10 -13.06
CA ASP A 16 -31.53 -26.50 -11.73
C ASP A 16 -30.20 -26.09 -11.08
N ASP A 17 -29.16 -26.92 -11.23
CA ASP A 17 -27.81 -26.70 -10.69
C ASP A 17 -27.14 -25.47 -11.31
N LEU A 18 -27.26 -25.27 -12.63
CA LEU A 18 -26.72 -24.07 -13.28
C LEU A 18 -27.47 -22.79 -12.83
N ILE A 19 -28.79 -22.87 -12.63
CA ILE A 19 -29.57 -21.72 -12.15
C ILE A 19 -29.18 -21.39 -10.69
N GLN A 20 -28.98 -22.40 -9.85
CA GLN A 20 -28.51 -22.22 -8.47
C GLN A 20 -27.10 -21.63 -8.42
N GLU A 21 -26.19 -22.08 -9.30
CA GLU A 21 -24.85 -21.51 -9.42
C GLU A 21 -24.91 -20.04 -9.87
N ILE A 22 -25.76 -19.70 -10.84
CA ILE A 22 -25.99 -18.31 -11.25
C ILE A 22 -26.52 -17.48 -10.08
N PHE A 23 -27.50 -17.98 -9.32
CA PHE A 23 -28.03 -17.28 -8.15
C PHE A 23 -26.94 -17.04 -7.10
N GLU A 24 -26.11 -18.04 -6.84
CA GLU A 24 -25.00 -17.92 -5.91
C GLU A 24 -23.98 -16.88 -6.38
N LEU A 25 -23.59 -16.90 -7.66
CA LEU A 25 -22.67 -15.93 -8.23
C LEU A 25 -23.20 -14.50 -8.10
N VAL A 26 -24.51 -14.28 -8.34
CA VAL A 26 -25.15 -12.98 -8.18
C VAL A 26 -25.10 -12.51 -6.72
N VAL A 27 -25.49 -13.36 -5.76
CA VAL A 27 -25.48 -13.00 -4.34
C VAL A 27 -24.06 -12.82 -3.80
N CYS A 28 -23.13 -13.69 -4.17
CA CYS A 28 -21.72 -13.60 -3.79
C CYS A 28 -21.07 -12.33 -4.36
N SER A 29 -21.30 -12.03 -5.64
CA SER A 29 -20.80 -10.81 -6.27
C SER A 29 -21.33 -9.57 -5.56
N ALA A 30 -22.64 -9.52 -5.27
CA ALA A 30 -23.22 -8.39 -4.57
C ALA A 30 -22.66 -8.25 -3.14
N PHE A 31 -22.51 -9.36 -2.41
CA PHE A 31 -21.89 -9.37 -1.08
C PHE A 31 -20.46 -8.81 -1.10
N ARG A 32 -19.65 -9.19 -2.11
CA ARG A 32 -18.27 -8.70 -2.27
C ARG A 32 -18.22 -7.23 -2.68
N ILE A 33 -19.05 -6.80 -3.63
CA ILE A 33 -19.11 -5.41 -4.09
C ILE A 33 -19.43 -4.49 -2.92
N ALA A 34 -20.39 -4.88 -2.07
CA ALA A 34 -20.79 -4.13 -0.89
C ALA A 34 -19.64 -3.84 0.09
N GLY A 35 -18.53 -4.59 0.01
CA GLY A 35 -17.39 -4.52 0.92
C GLY A 35 -16.06 -4.23 0.26
N SER A 36 -16.05 -3.72 -0.98
CA SER A 36 -14.81 -3.44 -1.70
C SER A 36 -14.00 -2.36 -0.96
N ASN A 37 -12.94 -2.82 -0.30
CA ASN A 37 -11.82 -2.11 0.32
C ASN A 37 -12.16 -0.85 1.14
N PRO A 38 -12.25 -0.93 2.49
CA PRO A 38 -12.48 0.24 3.35
C PRO A 38 -11.43 1.34 3.20
N HIS A 39 -10.26 1.01 2.64
CA HIS A 39 -9.16 1.95 2.39
C HIS A 39 -9.20 2.63 1.02
N SER A 40 -10.05 2.19 0.07
CA SER A 40 -10.30 2.99 -1.13
C SER A 40 -11.39 4.00 -0.85
N GLN A 41 -10.99 5.16 -0.30
CA GLN A 41 -11.83 6.34 -0.06
C GLN A 41 -12.29 7.00 -1.38
N SER A 42 -12.83 6.22 -2.32
CA SER A 42 -13.40 6.74 -3.54
C SER A 42 -14.81 7.25 -3.24
N GLU A 43 -15.00 8.57 -3.21
CA GLU A 43 -16.27 9.28 -2.92
C GLU A 43 -17.46 8.93 -3.85
N CYS A 44 -17.28 8.02 -4.82
CA CYS A 44 -18.32 7.67 -5.81
C CYS A 44 -19.36 6.62 -5.37
N ASP A 45 -19.25 6.05 -4.17
CA ASP A 45 -20.08 4.91 -3.75
C ASP A 45 -21.48 5.27 -3.19
N SER A 46 -21.86 6.56 -3.21
CA SER A 46 -23.13 6.98 -2.60
C SER A 46 -24.39 6.57 -3.37
N VAL A 47 -24.28 6.08 -4.61
CA VAL A 47 -25.45 5.95 -5.52
C VAL A 47 -26.02 4.52 -5.60
N CYS A 48 -25.32 3.49 -5.11
CA CYS A 48 -25.77 2.09 -5.21
C CYS A 48 -25.97 1.40 -3.86
N SER A 49 -26.29 2.12 -2.79
CA SER A 49 -26.55 1.54 -1.46
C SER A 49 -27.95 0.90 -1.35
N GLY A 50 -28.38 0.14 -2.36
CA GLY A 50 -29.52 -0.75 -2.21
C GLY A 50 -29.16 -1.84 -1.20
N ASP A 51 -30.09 -2.18 -0.30
CA ASP A 51 -29.87 -3.24 0.68
C ASP A 51 -29.75 -4.61 -0.04
N ILE A 52 -28.50 -5.02 -0.25
CA ILE A 52 -28.10 -6.26 -0.94
C ILE A 52 -28.64 -7.51 -0.21
N SER A 53 -29.06 -7.39 1.06
CA SER A 53 -29.67 -8.50 1.79
C SER A 53 -30.99 -9.00 1.17
N HIS A 54 -31.60 -8.22 0.27
CA HIS A 54 -32.84 -8.60 -0.41
C HIS A 54 -32.64 -9.36 -1.71
N ILE A 55 -31.42 -9.53 -2.24
CA ILE A 55 -31.22 -10.20 -3.54
C ILE A 55 -31.79 -11.64 -3.57
N PRO A 56 -31.56 -12.49 -2.56
CA PRO A 56 -32.23 -13.81 -2.51
C PRO A 56 -33.75 -13.72 -2.59
N ILE A 57 -34.34 -12.70 -1.96
CA ILE A 57 -35.77 -12.45 -1.97
C ILE A 57 -36.20 -12.03 -3.38
N GLN A 58 -35.50 -11.08 -4.01
CA GLN A 58 -35.77 -10.65 -5.38
C GLN A 58 -35.71 -11.81 -6.38
N LEU A 59 -34.69 -12.66 -6.30
CA LEU A 59 -34.56 -13.87 -7.13
C LEU A 59 -35.78 -14.79 -6.94
N SER A 60 -36.22 -14.98 -5.70
CA SER A 60 -37.40 -15.79 -5.38
C SER A 60 -38.75 -15.18 -5.82
N HIS A 61 -38.75 -13.94 -6.34
CA HIS A 61 -39.95 -13.24 -6.81
C HIS A 61 -40.03 -13.12 -8.34
N VAL A 62 -39.03 -13.60 -9.09
CA VAL A 62 -39.03 -13.55 -10.56
C VAL A 62 -40.14 -14.42 -11.17
N CYS A 63 -40.20 -15.69 -10.80
CA CYS A 63 -41.26 -16.62 -11.21
C CYS A 63 -41.44 -17.75 -10.19
N ARG A 64 -42.49 -18.59 -10.35
CA ARG A 64 -42.75 -19.72 -9.43
C ARG A 64 -41.61 -20.73 -9.38
N TYR A 65 -40.98 -21.00 -10.53
CA TYR A 65 -39.87 -21.94 -10.63
C TYR A 65 -38.63 -21.43 -9.87
N TRP A 66 -38.23 -20.18 -10.10
CA TRP A 66 -37.13 -19.54 -9.37
C TRP A 66 -37.39 -19.44 -7.87
N ARG A 67 -38.64 -19.18 -7.49
CA ARG A 67 -39.05 -19.21 -6.08
C ARG A 67 -38.79 -20.56 -5.44
N HIS A 68 -39.20 -21.64 -6.10
CA HIS A 68 -38.97 -22.99 -5.61
C HIS A 68 -37.47 -23.28 -5.45
N LEU A 69 -36.69 -23.02 -6.50
CA LEU A 69 -35.23 -23.21 -6.50
C LEU A 69 -34.53 -22.40 -5.41
N ALA A 70 -34.86 -21.11 -5.29
CA ALA A 70 -34.25 -20.22 -4.30
C ALA A 70 -34.58 -20.70 -2.88
N LEU A 71 -35.82 -21.09 -2.60
CA LEU A 71 -36.24 -21.57 -1.28
C LEU A 71 -35.67 -22.96 -0.95
N SER A 72 -35.40 -23.80 -1.95
CA SER A 72 -34.80 -25.13 -1.76
C SER A 72 -33.27 -25.11 -1.70
N TYR A 73 -32.62 -23.95 -1.87
CA TYR A 73 -31.17 -23.80 -1.89
C TYR A 73 -30.67 -22.98 -0.68
N PRO A 74 -30.38 -23.62 0.47
CA PRO A 74 -30.01 -22.93 1.71
C PRO A 74 -28.83 -21.96 1.58
N LYS A 75 -27.83 -22.30 0.76
CA LYS A 75 -26.62 -21.49 0.57
C LYS A 75 -26.92 -20.08 0.05
N LEU A 76 -28.01 -19.90 -0.69
CA LEU A 76 -28.45 -18.57 -1.16
C LEU A 76 -28.77 -17.62 0.00
N TRP A 77 -29.20 -18.17 1.15
CA TRP A 77 -29.64 -17.41 2.33
C TRP A 77 -28.52 -17.21 3.36
N SER A 78 -27.29 -17.66 3.05
CA SER A 78 -26.12 -17.61 3.94
C SER A 78 -25.38 -16.26 3.95
N TYR A 79 -25.71 -15.35 3.03
CA TYR A 79 -25.02 -14.07 2.86
C TYR A 79 -25.78 -12.98 3.62
N HIS A 80 -25.16 -12.46 4.66
CA HIS A 80 -25.74 -11.47 5.56
C HIS A 80 -24.96 -10.17 5.47
N ASN A 81 -25.56 -9.12 4.91
CA ASN A 81 -25.03 -7.77 4.94
C ASN A 81 -25.91 -6.93 5.88
N LEU A 82 -25.38 -6.58 7.04
CA LEU A 82 -26.11 -5.99 8.15
C LEU A 82 -25.64 -4.56 8.41
N SER A 83 -26.60 -3.67 8.63
CA SER A 83 -26.41 -2.26 8.98
C SER A 83 -27.39 -1.86 10.09
N ALA A 84 -27.32 -0.61 10.55
CA ALA A 84 -28.25 -0.07 11.55
C ALA A 84 -29.74 -0.16 11.13
N HIS A 85 -30.02 -0.27 9.82
CA HIS A 85 -31.38 -0.38 9.29
C HIS A 85 -31.85 -1.82 9.07
N SER A 86 -30.99 -2.82 9.25
CA SER A 86 -31.34 -4.21 8.99
C SER A 86 -32.36 -4.73 10.01
N SER A 87 -33.44 -5.34 9.52
CA SER A 87 -34.49 -5.90 10.37
C SER A 87 -34.04 -7.20 11.02
N ARG A 88 -33.96 -7.22 12.35
CA ARG A 88 -33.66 -8.43 13.15
C ARG A 88 -34.57 -9.60 12.82
N PHE A 89 -35.87 -9.34 12.61
CA PHE A 89 -36.83 -10.37 12.23
C PHE A 89 -36.47 -11.02 10.89
N VAL A 90 -36.19 -10.20 9.87
CA VAL A 90 -35.80 -10.68 8.54
C VAL A 90 -34.49 -11.47 8.63
N THR A 91 -33.48 -10.95 9.31
CA THR A 91 -32.19 -11.64 9.48
C THR A 91 -32.35 -13.03 10.09
N ARG A 92 -33.17 -13.18 11.14
CA ARG A 92 -33.46 -14.50 11.74
C ARG A 92 -34.13 -15.46 10.77
N GLN A 93 -35.05 -14.97 9.92
CA GLN A 93 -35.67 -15.81 8.89
C GLN A 93 -34.65 -16.24 7.83
N LEU A 94 -33.73 -15.36 7.42
CA LEU A 94 -32.64 -15.71 6.49
C LEU A 94 -31.70 -16.74 7.14
N LEU A 95 -31.32 -16.56 8.40
CA LEU A 95 -30.51 -17.51 9.17
C LEU A 95 -31.16 -18.89 9.30
N ALA A 96 -32.48 -18.93 9.52
CA ALA A 96 -33.21 -20.19 9.57
C ALA A 96 -33.22 -20.90 8.20
N ARG A 97 -33.39 -20.14 7.11
CA ARG A 97 -33.36 -20.68 5.73
C ARG A 97 -31.99 -21.15 5.29
N SER A 98 -30.91 -20.57 5.81
CA SER A 98 -29.56 -21.00 5.47
C SER A 98 -29.18 -22.38 6.04
N GLY A 99 -29.98 -22.90 6.99
CA GLY A 99 -29.85 -24.26 7.50
C GLY A 99 -28.49 -24.49 8.14
N ASN A 100 -27.73 -25.47 7.65
CA ASN A 100 -26.36 -25.74 8.08
C ASN A 100 -25.29 -25.23 7.10
N SER A 101 -25.68 -24.41 6.11
CA SER A 101 -24.73 -23.88 5.13
C SER A 101 -23.70 -22.97 5.79
N PRO A 102 -22.46 -22.87 5.25
CA PRO A 102 -21.49 -21.88 5.70
C PRO A 102 -22.07 -20.46 5.66
N LEU A 103 -21.71 -19.61 6.63
CA LEU A 103 -22.21 -18.26 6.76
C LEU A 103 -21.17 -17.22 6.33
N TYR A 104 -21.65 -16.19 5.63
CA TYR A 104 -20.88 -15.04 5.17
C TYR A 104 -21.52 -13.80 5.78
N ALA A 105 -20.88 -13.21 6.78
CA ALA A 105 -21.46 -12.12 7.54
C ALA A 105 -20.63 -10.84 7.38
N LYS A 106 -21.31 -9.76 7.01
CA LYS A 106 -20.78 -8.41 6.99
C LYS A 106 -21.64 -7.54 7.90
N ILE A 107 -21.03 -6.96 8.92
CA ILE A 107 -21.65 -6.04 9.85
C ILE A 107 -20.97 -4.69 9.67
N VAL A 108 -21.72 -3.71 9.20
CA VAL A 108 -21.23 -2.36 8.95
C VAL A 108 -21.82 -1.45 10.01
N GLY A 109 -20.96 -0.65 10.64
CA GLY A 109 -21.40 0.33 11.62
C GLY A 109 -22.24 1.46 11.00
N PRO A 110 -22.84 2.29 11.87
CA PRO A 110 -23.72 3.36 11.44
C PRO A 110 -22.97 4.39 10.59
N ARG A 111 -23.65 4.99 9.61
CA ARG A 111 -23.05 6.05 8.77
C ARG A 111 -22.98 7.40 9.49
N THR A 112 -23.82 7.55 10.51
CA THR A 112 -23.93 8.79 11.28
C THR A 112 -23.98 8.48 12.77
N VAL A 113 -23.49 9.40 13.59
CA VAL A 113 -23.51 9.29 15.06
C VAL A 113 -24.93 9.22 15.66
N TRP A 114 -25.97 9.46 14.87
CA TRP A 114 -27.37 9.51 15.30
C TRP A 114 -28.10 8.17 15.14
N GLU A 115 -27.55 7.24 14.37
CA GLU A 115 -28.14 5.92 14.18
C GLU A 115 -27.94 5.04 15.42
N SER A 116 -29.03 4.46 15.93
CA SER A 116 -28.95 3.55 17.08
C SER A 116 -28.22 2.26 16.71
N THR A 117 -27.24 1.90 17.53
CA THR A 117 -26.41 0.71 17.38
C THR A 117 -26.98 -0.51 18.11
N GLU A 118 -28.01 -0.32 18.94
CA GLU A 118 -28.65 -1.38 19.73
C GLU A 118 -29.18 -2.52 18.83
N ALA A 119 -29.70 -2.17 17.65
CA ALA A 119 -30.16 -3.15 16.67
C ALA A 119 -28.99 -4.01 16.14
N LEU A 120 -27.84 -3.40 15.86
CA LEU A 120 -26.63 -4.09 15.39
C LEU A 120 -26.05 -5.01 16.46
N VAL A 121 -26.00 -4.57 17.72
CA VAL A 121 -25.54 -5.41 18.84
C VAL A 121 -26.43 -6.65 18.98
N ARG A 122 -27.75 -6.50 18.89
CA ARG A 122 -28.69 -7.62 18.92
C ARG A 122 -28.55 -8.56 17.72
N LEU A 123 -28.24 -8.02 16.55
CA LEU A 123 -27.97 -8.79 15.34
C LEU A 123 -26.65 -9.57 15.45
N ALA A 124 -25.59 -8.95 15.97
CA ALA A 124 -24.31 -9.59 16.24
C ALA A 124 -24.46 -10.74 17.23
N LEU A 125 -25.27 -10.56 18.28
CA LEU A 125 -25.63 -11.63 19.20
C LEU A 125 -26.35 -12.80 18.52
N ASP A 126 -27.34 -12.52 17.66
CA ASP A 126 -28.05 -13.58 16.94
C ASP A 126 -27.10 -14.34 15.99
N LEU A 127 -26.17 -13.64 15.34
CA LEU A 127 -25.16 -14.23 14.46
C LEU A 127 -24.13 -15.07 15.21
N SER A 128 -23.66 -14.62 16.38
CA SER A 128 -22.59 -15.30 17.11
C SER A 128 -22.99 -16.69 17.63
N LEU A 129 -24.30 -16.94 17.79
CA LEU A 129 -24.85 -18.29 18.07
C LEU A 129 -24.52 -19.30 16.97
N HIS A 130 -24.18 -18.83 15.77
CA HIS A 130 -23.84 -19.64 14.62
C HIS A 130 -22.34 -19.59 14.27
N ALA A 131 -21.46 -19.21 15.21
CA ALA A 131 -20.03 -19.02 14.94
C ALA A 131 -19.33 -20.22 14.28
N HIS A 132 -19.75 -21.45 14.62
CA HIS A 132 -19.24 -22.67 14.01
C HIS A 132 -19.47 -22.79 12.50
N ARG A 133 -20.40 -22.01 11.93
CA ARG A 133 -20.73 -21.99 10.50
C ARG A 133 -20.01 -20.88 9.74
N PHE A 134 -19.39 -19.91 10.41
CA PHE A 134 -18.77 -18.79 9.70
C PHE A 134 -17.66 -19.27 8.78
N ALA A 135 -17.73 -18.83 7.52
CA ALA A 135 -16.66 -18.94 6.54
C ALA A 135 -15.96 -17.58 6.35
N GLU A 136 -16.73 -16.49 6.36
CA GLU A 136 -16.21 -15.13 6.22
C GLU A 136 -16.94 -14.18 7.17
N VAL A 137 -16.18 -13.32 7.87
CA VAL A 137 -16.71 -12.32 8.80
C VAL A 137 -16.03 -10.98 8.55
N PHE A 138 -16.84 -9.93 8.41
CA PHE A 138 -16.41 -8.55 8.25
C PHE A 138 -17.14 -7.70 9.29
N ILE A 139 -16.40 -7.00 10.16
CA ILE A 139 -16.97 -6.08 11.16
C ILE A 139 -16.23 -4.76 11.03
N VAL A 140 -16.85 -3.76 10.42
CA VAL A 140 -16.16 -2.55 9.93
C VAL A 140 -16.92 -1.26 10.24
N HIS A 141 -16.20 -0.14 10.31
CA HIS A 141 -16.74 1.22 10.43
C HIS A 141 -17.59 1.46 11.69
N PHE A 142 -17.10 0.99 12.84
CA PHE A 142 -17.73 1.26 14.13
C PHE A 142 -16.92 2.26 14.95
N LEU A 143 -17.65 3.14 15.65
CA LEU A 143 -17.12 3.92 16.75
C LEU A 143 -16.60 2.99 17.87
N PRO A 144 -15.59 3.41 18.63
CA PRO A 144 -14.87 2.52 19.55
C PRO A 144 -15.77 1.81 20.59
N GLU A 145 -16.71 2.51 21.24
CA GLU A 145 -17.57 1.86 22.25
C GLU A 145 -18.56 0.87 21.63
N THR A 146 -19.17 1.24 20.50
CA THR A 146 -20.06 0.32 19.78
C THR A 146 -19.30 -0.90 19.25
N MET A 147 -18.07 -0.72 18.76
CA MET A 147 -17.25 -1.82 18.29
C MET A 147 -17.06 -2.86 19.40
N LYS A 148 -16.77 -2.44 20.64
CA LYS A 148 -16.66 -3.38 21.77
C LYS A 148 -17.96 -4.16 22.01
N GLU A 149 -19.09 -3.48 21.98
CA GLU A 149 -20.41 -4.11 22.17
C GLU A 149 -20.76 -5.10 21.05
N VAL A 150 -20.38 -4.79 19.80
CA VAL A 150 -20.62 -5.65 18.63
C VAL A 150 -19.66 -6.84 18.59
N LEU A 151 -18.41 -6.70 19.03
CA LEU A 151 -17.44 -7.79 19.07
C LEU A 151 -17.65 -8.74 20.26
N ALA A 152 -18.19 -8.25 21.38
CA ALA A 152 -18.37 -9.02 22.61
C ALA A 152 -19.15 -10.36 22.45
N PRO A 153 -20.22 -10.47 21.64
CA PRO A 153 -20.97 -11.70 21.46
C PRO A 153 -20.19 -12.83 20.77
N PHE A 154 -19.10 -12.54 20.06
CA PHE A 154 -18.36 -13.52 19.29
C PHE A 154 -17.37 -14.34 20.15
N ALA A 155 -17.56 -14.43 21.47
CA ALA A 155 -16.74 -15.25 22.35
C ALA A 155 -16.83 -16.79 22.13
N THR A 156 -17.33 -17.27 20.99
CA THR A 156 -17.44 -18.70 20.65
C THR A 156 -16.40 -19.08 19.58
N PRO A 157 -15.84 -20.29 19.60
CA PRO A 157 -14.86 -20.70 18.59
C PRO A 157 -15.45 -20.73 17.17
N ALA A 158 -14.67 -20.33 16.15
CA ALA A 158 -15.08 -20.30 14.74
C ALA A 158 -14.20 -21.22 13.86
N PRO A 159 -14.37 -22.56 13.95
CA PRO A 159 -13.52 -23.56 13.30
C PRO A 159 -13.41 -23.44 11.78
N ASN A 160 -14.49 -23.00 11.13
CA ASN A 160 -14.60 -22.96 9.68
C ASN A 160 -14.25 -21.59 9.07
N LEU A 161 -13.90 -20.62 9.91
CA LEU A 161 -13.63 -19.25 9.47
C LEU A 161 -12.35 -19.22 8.64
N ARG A 162 -12.45 -18.71 7.41
CA ARG A 162 -11.34 -18.59 6.45
C ARG A 162 -10.91 -17.14 6.26
N TYR A 163 -11.85 -16.21 6.34
CA TYR A 163 -11.60 -14.80 6.09
C TYR A 163 -12.16 -13.96 7.25
N LEU A 164 -11.31 -13.12 7.83
CA LEU A 164 -11.68 -12.21 8.92
C LEU A 164 -11.20 -10.78 8.62
N VAL A 165 -12.13 -9.83 8.57
CA VAL A 165 -11.85 -8.40 8.58
C VAL A 165 -12.46 -7.76 9.82
N VAL A 166 -11.65 -7.02 10.56
CA VAL A 166 -12.10 -6.18 11.67
C VAL A 166 -11.46 -4.81 11.51
N ASP A 167 -12.27 -3.76 11.39
CA ASP A 167 -11.79 -2.39 11.19
C ASP A 167 -12.56 -1.41 12.07
N ALA A 168 -11.87 -0.84 13.05
CA ALA A 168 -12.42 0.22 13.90
C ALA A 168 -11.92 1.60 13.44
N GLU A 169 -12.69 2.65 13.72
CA GLU A 169 -12.24 4.02 13.42
C GLU A 169 -11.10 4.49 14.33
N VAL A 170 -11.09 3.99 15.57
CA VAL A 170 -10.12 4.34 16.61
C VAL A 170 -9.65 3.05 17.28
N LEU A 171 -8.41 3.05 17.75
CA LEU A 171 -7.82 1.92 18.48
C LEU A 171 -8.69 1.49 19.66
N ILE A 172 -9.11 0.23 19.68
CA ILE A 172 -9.80 -0.38 20.82
C ILE A 172 -9.11 -1.64 21.31
N ASP A 173 -9.27 -1.95 22.59
CA ASP A 173 -8.89 -3.23 23.18
C ASP A 173 -10.11 -4.18 23.26
N HIS A 174 -9.98 -5.38 22.72
CA HIS A 174 -10.99 -6.43 22.75
C HIS A 174 -10.39 -7.77 23.19
N ARG A 175 -11.06 -8.50 24.08
CA ARG A 175 -10.46 -9.67 24.74
C ARG A 175 -10.60 -11.00 24.01
N ALA A 176 -11.61 -11.20 23.16
CA ALA A 176 -11.79 -12.51 22.52
C ALA A 176 -12.81 -12.48 21.37
N LEU A 177 -12.38 -12.21 20.14
CA LEU A 177 -13.32 -12.22 19.02
C LEU A 177 -13.84 -13.62 18.67
N PHE A 178 -13.10 -14.70 18.92
CA PHE A 178 -13.54 -16.10 18.72
C PHE A 178 -12.80 -17.03 19.69
N LEU A 179 -12.50 -16.52 20.90
CA LEU A 179 -11.55 -17.12 21.87
C LEU A 179 -10.17 -17.47 21.29
N GLY A 180 -9.81 -16.86 20.15
CA GLY A 180 -8.58 -17.15 19.43
C GLY A 180 -8.55 -18.51 18.69
N TRP A 181 -9.67 -19.24 18.59
CA TRP A 181 -9.68 -20.53 17.90
C TRP A 181 -10.32 -20.44 16.52
N MET A 182 -9.47 -20.31 15.50
CA MET A 182 -9.83 -20.19 14.09
C MET A 182 -8.84 -20.99 13.21
N PRO A 183 -8.79 -22.34 13.33
CA PRO A 183 -7.80 -23.18 12.66
C PRO A 183 -7.85 -23.15 11.12
N SER A 184 -9.01 -22.81 10.54
CA SER A 184 -9.18 -22.72 9.08
C SER A 184 -8.86 -21.35 8.51
N LEU A 185 -8.41 -20.40 9.34
CA LEU A 185 -8.16 -19.03 8.90
C LEU A 185 -7.07 -18.99 7.83
N ARG A 186 -7.32 -18.23 6.76
CA ARG A 186 -6.41 -18.04 5.63
C ARG A 186 -6.12 -16.57 5.41
N GLU A 187 -7.08 -15.71 5.67
CA GLU A 187 -6.95 -14.28 5.46
C GLU A 187 -7.41 -13.54 6.71
N ILE A 188 -6.56 -12.63 7.18
CA ILE A 188 -6.86 -11.78 8.32
C ILE A 188 -6.45 -10.34 8.02
N CYS A 189 -7.39 -9.43 8.24
CA CYS A 189 -7.19 -8.00 8.11
C CYS A 189 -7.72 -7.34 9.39
N ILE A 190 -6.83 -6.80 10.21
CA ILE A 190 -7.19 -6.12 11.46
C ILE A 190 -6.67 -4.69 11.38
N SER A 191 -7.55 -3.73 11.60
CA SER A 191 -7.28 -2.29 11.63
C SER A 191 -7.86 -1.72 12.91
N ASN A 192 -7.04 -0.98 13.67
CA ASN A 192 -7.42 -0.32 14.93
C ASN A 192 -8.11 -1.21 15.99
N VAL A 193 -7.89 -2.52 16.00
CA VAL A 193 -8.38 -3.42 17.06
C VAL A 193 -7.23 -4.22 17.65
N ARG A 194 -6.98 -4.06 18.95
CA ARG A 194 -6.09 -4.93 19.72
C ARG A 194 -6.88 -6.10 20.27
N MET A 195 -6.38 -7.30 20.05
CA MET A 195 -6.91 -8.52 20.65
C MET A 195 -5.79 -9.52 20.94
N PRO A 196 -5.99 -10.48 21.86
CA PRO A 196 -5.02 -11.55 22.07
C PRO A 196 -4.71 -12.23 20.73
N TRP A 197 -3.41 -12.37 20.45
CA TRP A 197 -2.96 -12.92 19.18
C TRP A 197 -3.00 -14.44 19.21
N PRO A 198 -3.89 -15.08 18.42
CA PRO A 198 -3.97 -16.52 18.43
C PRO A 198 -2.79 -17.16 17.68
N PRO A 199 -2.47 -18.44 17.94
CA PRO A 199 -1.49 -19.18 17.16
C PRO A 199 -2.04 -19.46 15.75
N LEU A 200 -1.87 -18.49 14.84
CA LEU A 200 -2.31 -18.58 13.45
C LEU A 200 -1.29 -19.33 12.60
N SER A 201 -1.77 -20.16 11.68
CA SER A 201 -0.96 -20.91 10.73
C SER A 201 -1.67 -21.00 9.38
N ASN A 202 -0.92 -21.34 8.32
CA ASN A 202 -1.44 -21.50 6.96
C ASN A 202 -2.14 -20.23 6.42
N LEU A 203 -1.72 -19.05 6.85
CA LEU A 203 -2.23 -17.79 6.30
C LEU A 203 -1.72 -17.59 4.86
N CYS A 204 -2.59 -17.08 4.00
CA CYS A 204 -2.29 -16.57 2.67
C CYS A 204 -2.28 -15.03 2.64
N ARG A 205 -3.00 -14.37 3.56
CA ARG A 205 -3.02 -12.91 3.67
C ARG A 205 -3.01 -12.47 5.13
N LEU A 206 -2.08 -11.59 5.46
CA LEU A 206 -1.92 -11.02 6.79
C LEU A 206 -1.79 -9.50 6.66
N GLU A 207 -2.83 -8.76 7.06
CA GLU A 207 -2.85 -7.31 7.08
C GLU A 207 -3.14 -6.80 8.48
N LEU A 208 -2.14 -6.20 9.12
CA LEU A 208 -2.23 -5.59 10.44
C LEU A 208 -1.98 -4.10 10.31
N LEU A 209 -3.08 -3.35 10.23
CA LEU A 209 -3.11 -1.90 10.18
C LEU A 209 -3.45 -1.35 11.57
N VAL A 210 -2.90 -2.00 12.59
CA VAL A 210 -3.07 -1.62 13.99
C VAL A 210 -1.83 -0.88 14.47
N PRO A 211 -1.97 0.15 15.31
CA PRO A 211 -0.82 0.77 15.95
C PRO A 211 -0.05 -0.26 16.80
N MET A 212 -0.74 -1.21 17.46
CA MET A 212 -0.07 -2.19 18.32
C MET A 212 -0.25 -3.62 17.78
N PRO A 213 0.62 -4.07 16.86
CA PRO A 213 0.64 -5.45 16.39
C PRO A 213 0.94 -6.43 17.54
N PRO A 214 0.74 -7.74 17.33
CA PRO A 214 1.26 -8.76 18.24
C PRO A 214 2.75 -8.58 18.49
N SER A 215 3.26 -9.17 19.58
CA SER A 215 4.69 -9.13 19.85
C SER A 215 5.47 -9.73 18.69
N PHE A 216 6.71 -9.26 18.48
CA PHE A 216 7.53 -9.77 17.38
C PHE A 216 7.68 -11.29 17.37
N PRO A 217 7.90 -11.98 18.51
CA PRO A 217 7.97 -13.45 18.52
C PRO A 217 6.67 -14.13 18.04
N GLU A 218 5.51 -13.58 18.41
CA GLU A 218 4.21 -14.10 17.97
C GLU A 218 3.98 -13.89 16.47
N LEU A 219 4.33 -12.69 15.96
CA LEU A 219 4.25 -12.37 14.55
C LEU A 219 5.22 -13.23 13.72
N TYR A 220 6.47 -13.34 14.18
CA TYR A 220 7.51 -14.18 13.59
C TYR A 220 7.02 -15.62 13.48
N LYS A 221 6.52 -16.20 14.57
CA LYS A 221 5.99 -17.56 14.60
C LYS A 221 4.81 -17.75 13.64
N THR A 222 3.94 -16.74 13.54
CA THR A 222 2.79 -16.78 12.61
C THR A 222 3.24 -16.84 11.16
N MET A 223 4.24 -16.03 10.79
CA MET A 223 4.82 -16.01 9.44
C MET A 223 5.59 -17.30 9.14
N GLU A 224 6.37 -17.80 10.10
CA GLU A 224 7.06 -19.10 10.01
C GLU A 224 6.08 -20.26 9.76
N GLN A 225 4.92 -20.23 10.42
CA GLN A 225 3.85 -21.22 10.24
C GLN A 225 2.95 -20.96 9.02
N SER A 226 3.27 -19.96 8.20
CA SER A 226 2.46 -19.54 7.05
C SER A 226 3.31 -19.32 5.78
N PRO A 227 4.00 -20.36 5.27
CA PRO A 227 4.82 -20.25 4.05
C PRO A 227 3.99 -19.99 2.77
N GLN A 228 2.66 -20.04 2.87
CA GLN A 228 1.72 -19.76 1.77
C GLN A 228 1.34 -18.28 1.67
N LEU A 229 1.90 -17.40 2.52
CA LEU A 229 1.60 -15.96 2.50
C LEU A 229 1.88 -15.35 1.13
N GLU A 230 0.83 -14.78 0.54
CA GLU A 230 0.86 -14.00 -0.70
C GLU A 230 0.88 -12.49 -0.42
N VAL A 231 0.23 -12.06 0.67
CA VAL A 231 0.13 -10.64 1.04
C VAL A 231 0.51 -10.46 2.50
N LEU A 232 1.52 -9.62 2.75
CA LEU A 232 1.95 -9.20 4.08
C LEU A 232 1.90 -7.68 4.17
N SER A 233 1.01 -7.14 4.99
CA SER A 233 0.90 -5.70 5.26
C SER A 233 0.96 -5.44 6.76
N LEU A 234 1.93 -4.66 7.23
CA LEU A 234 2.13 -4.40 8.65
C LEU A 234 2.41 -2.91 8.90
N VAL A 235 1.72 -2.35 9.89
CA VAL A 235 1.97 -1.01 10.43
C VAL A 235 2.53 -1.16 11.84
N PHE A 236 3.66 -0.52 12.12
CA PHE A 236 4.33 -0.54 13.43
C PHE A 236 4.19 0.81 14.15
N ASP A 237 3.97 0.78 15.47
CA ASP A 237 3.95 1.97 16.37
C ASP A 237 4.92 1.83 17.56
N VAL A 238 5.17 2.95 18.24
CA VAL A 238 6.12 3.19 19.36
C VAL A 238 5.95 2.24 20.54
N LEU A 239 4.70 1.93 20.87
CA LEU A 239 4.37 1.18 22.08
C LEU A 239 4.66 -0.31 21.97
N SER A 240 5.11 -0.77 20.80
CA SER A 240 5.63 -2.12 20.58
C SER A 240 7.01 -2.22 21.24
N SER A 241 7.00 -2.31 22.56
CA SER A 241 8.12 -2.47 23.50
C SER A 241 9.38 -3.12 22.92
N SER A 242 10.53 -2.49 23.20
CA SER A 242 11.90 -3.04 23.19
C SER A 242 12.05 -4.36 22.42
N PHE A 243 12.28 -4.26 21.12
CA PHE A 243 12.81 -5.38 20.36
C PHE A 243 14.18 -5.74 20.93
N GLU A 244 14.23 -6.68 21.87
CA GLU A 244 15.47 -7.33 22.23
C GLU A 244 16.04 -8.00 20.98
N PRO A 245 17.37 -7.98 20.79
CA PRO A 245 18.01 -8.60 19.64
C PRO A 245 17.60 -10.08 19.56
N PHE A 246 16.70 -10.36 18.62
CA PHE A 246 16.11 -11.67 18.41
C PHE A 246 16.93 -12.44 17.39
N SER A 247 17.69 -13.44 17.86
CA SER A 247 18.50 -14.30 17.00
C SER A 247 17.64 -15.46 16.46
N ALA A 248 16.86 -15.19 15.42
CA ALA A 248 16.07 -16.21 14.74
C ALA A 248 16.48 -16.37 13.28
N PRO A 249 16.22 -17.55 12.68
CA PRO A 249 16.51 -17.78 11.27
C PRO A 249 15.72 -16.83 10.36
N ARG A 250 16.02 -16.88 9.06
CA ARG A 250 15.22 -16.18 8.06
C ARG A 250 13.98 -17.01 7.73
N ILE A 251 12.85 -16.34 7.61
CA ILE A 251 11.58 -16.87 7.15
C ILE A 251 11.52 -16.77 5.64
N GLU A 252 11.33 -17.91 4.99
CA GLU A 252 11.10 -17.98 3.54
C GLU A 252 9.61 -17.84 3.24
N LEU A 253 9.27 -16.83 2.45
CA LEU A 253 7.91 -16.57 1.96
C LEU A 253 7.89 -16.69 0.43
N PRO A 254 8.00 -17.91 -0.13
CA PRO A 254 8.21 -18.14 -1.55
C PRO A 254 7.03 -17.74 -2.43
N LYS A 255 5.83 -17.57 -1.85
CA LYS A 255 4.62 -17.14 -2.55
C LYS A 255 4.28 -15.67 -2.36
N LEU A 256 5.15 -14.91 -1.69
CA LEU A 256 4.85 -13.51 -1.40
C LEU A 256 4.76 -12.72 -2.71
N ARG A 257 3.63 -12.05 -2.89
CA ARG A 257 3.31 -11.22 -4.05
C ARG A 257 3.29 -9.74 -3.68
N LYS A 258 2.90 -9.41 -2.45
CA LYS A 258 2.82 -8.03 -1.95
C LYS A 258 3.38 -7.95 -0.54
N LEU A 259 4.34 -7.05 -0.35
CA LEU A 259 4.92 -6.66 0.92
C LEU A 259 4.68 -5.18 1.16
N SER A 260 3.97 -4.85 2.23
CA SER A 260 3.73 -3.48 2.66
C SER A 260 4.14 -3.32 4.13
N LEU A 261 5.20 -2.57 4.41
CA LEU A 261 5.66 -2.34 5.77
C LEU A 261 5.69 -0.84 6.04
N SER A 262 5.12 -0.40 7.15
CA SER A 262 5.15 1.02 7.51
C SER A 262 5.40 1.23 8.98
N SER A 263 6.15 2.27 9.32
CA SER A 263 6.22 2.79 10.68
C SER A 263 5.40 4.08 10.79
N LEU A 264 4.65 4.25 11.87
CA LEU A 264 4.00 5.53 12.21
C LEU A 264 4.93 6.47 12.96
N ASN A 265 6.06 5.97 13.48
CA ASN A 265 6.97 6.76 14.30
C ASN A 265 8.41 6.71 13.79
N SER A 266 9.11 7.83 13.94
CA SER A 266 10.52 8.04 13.59
C SER A 266 11.49 7.11 14.34
N HIS A 267 11.09 6.51 15.46
CA HIS A 267 11.98 5.70 16.31
C HIS A 267 11.77 4.18 16.20
N SER A 268 10.76 3.70 15.46
CA SER A 268 10.51 2.26 15.38
C SER A 268 11.50 1.55 14.46
N SER A 269 12.27 0.62 15.02
CA SER A 269 13.15 -0.29 14.26
C SER A 269 12.42 -1.55 13.76
N GLY A 270 11.12 -1.70 14.04
CA GLY A 270 10.36 -2.94 13.76
C GLY A 270 10.36 -3.34 12.28
N VAL A 271 10.27 -2.36 11.37
CA VAL A 271 10.35 -2.61 9.92
C VAL A 271 11.73 -3.18 9.54
N LEU A 272 12.82 -2.57 10.01
CA LEU A 272 14.18 -3.01 9.70
C LEU A 272 14.50 -4.37 10.30
N LEU A 273 14.05 -4.61 11.54
CA LEU A 273 14.21 -5.90 12.19
C LEU A 273 13.48 -6.99 11.39
N LEU A 274 12.21 -6.77 11.06
CA LEU A 274 11.43 -7.71 10.28
C LEU A 274 12.10 -8.01 8.93
N LEU A 275 12.51 -6.97 8.20
CA LEU A 275 13.19 -7.12 6.91
C LEU A 275 14.44 -8.00 7.01
N SER A 276 15.18 -7.96 8.12
CA SER A 276 16.37 -8.79 8.32
C SER A 276 16.08 -10.29 8.43
N HIS A 277 14.85 -10.65 8.77
CA HIS A 277 14.36 -12.02 8.89
C HIS A 277 13.54 -12.48 7.69
N LEU A 278 13.28 -11.65 6.66
CA LEU A 278 12.44 -12.04 5.53
C LEU A 278 13.27 -12.41 4.29
N ALA A 279 12.86 -13.49 3.63
CA ALA A 279 13.28 -13.85 2.28
C ALA A 279 12.04 -14.09 1.40
N PHE A 280 11.98 -13.43 0.25
CA PHE A 280 10.86 -13.48 -0.69
C PHE A 280 11.32 -13.31 -2.16
N PRO A 281 10.48 -13.66 -3.15
CA PRO A 281 10.84 -13.57 -4.57
C PRO A 281 11.10 -12.14 -5.06
N ALA A 282 11.96 -11.99 -6.07
CA ALA A 282 12.22 -10.70 -6.73
C ALA A 282 11.03 -10.14 -7.54
N THR A 283 9.93 -10.91 -7.65
CA THR A 283 8.67 -10.48 -8.29
C THR A 283 7.69 -9.83 -7.32
N THR A 284 8.04 -9.71 -6.04
CA THR A 284 7.17 -9.17 -5.00
C THR A 284 6.98 -7.66 -5.19
N GLU A 285 5.74 -7.17 -5.15
CA GLU A 285 5.43 -5.74 -5.00
C GLU A 285 5.86 -5.28 -3.62
N VAL A 286 6.67 -4.22 -3.55
CA VAL A 286 7.26 -3.73 -2.31
C VAL A 286 6.83 -2.29 -2.07
N LYS A 287 6.25 -2.05 -0.89
CA LYS A 287 5.91 -0.72 -0.37
C LYS A 287 6.46 -0.62 1.05
N ILE A 288 7.49 0.19 1.27
CA ILE A 288 8.09 0.33 2.60
C ILE A 288 8.11 1.81 2.99
N HIS A 289 7.47 2.12 4.12
CA HIS A 289 7.54 3.41 4.79
C HIS A 289 8.46 3.31 5.99
N LEU A 290 9.62 3.96 5.90
CA LEU A 290 10.70 3.94 6.87
C LEU A 290 10.76 5.26 7.65
N PRO A 291 11.18 5.21 8.92
CA PRO A 291 11.56 6.40 9.63
C PRO A 291 12.92 6.93 9.18
N VAL A 292 13.20 8.21 9.48
CA VAL A 292 14.49 8.87 9.20
C VAL A 292 15.70 8.24 9.87
N HIS A 293 15.53 7.59 11.01
CA HIS A 293 16.66 7.06 11.78
C HIS A 293 17.10 5.65 11.36
N ALA A 294 16.73 5.21 10.15
CA ALA A 294 17.21 3.94 9.61
C ALA A 294 18.70 4.04 9.25
N THR A 295 19.60 3.55 10.12
CA THR A 295 21.06 3.68 9.95
C THR A 295 21.73 2.54 9.19
N ARG A 296 20.95 1.60 8.63
CA ARG A 296 21.48 0.41 7.96
C ARG A 296 21.01 0.37 6.51
N HIS A 297 21.91 -0.01 5.62
CA HIS A 297 21.56 -0.23 4.22
C HIS A 297 20.57 -1.40 4.11
N LEU A 298 19.49 -1.18 3.36
CA LEU A 298 18.44 -2.19 3.14
C LEU A 298 18.98 -3.40 2.40
N SER A 299 20.03 -3.21 1.59
CA SER A 299 20.75 -4.26 0.89
C SER A 299 21.32 -5.32 1.82
N ASP A 300 21.85 -4.87 2.96
CA ASP A 300 22.55 -5.72 3.92
C ASP A 300 21.56 -6.45 4.81
N LEU A 301 20.42 -5.79 5.08
CA LEU A 301 19.35 -6.36 5.88
C LEU A 301 18.59 -7.45 5.11
N CYS A 302 18.16 -7.17 3.88
CA CYS A 302 17.25 -8.03 3.15
C CYS A 302 17.76 -8.32 1.72
N PRO A 303 18.38 -9.49 1.47
CA PRO A 303 18.86 -9.87 0.14
C PRO A 303 17.77 -9.88 -0.93
N SER A 304 16.51 -10.16 -0.55
CA SER A 304 15.37 -10.10 -1.46
C SER A 304 15.10 -8.68 -1.97
N LEU A 305 15.19 -7.67 -1.10
CA LEU A 305 15.11 -6.27 -1.53
C LEU A 305 16.27 -5.90 -2.45
N GLN A 306 17.49 -6.35 -2.15
CA GLN A 306 18.63 -6.11 -3.03
C GLN A 306 18.46 -6.76 -4.41
N SER A 307 17.87 -7.97 -4.45
CA SER A 307 17.57 -8.66 -5.71
C SER A 307 16.57 -7.86 -6.56
N ILE A 308 15.54 -7.26 -5.93
CA ILE A 308 14.59 -6.37 -6.62
C ILE A 308 15.28 -5.09 -7.09
N ALA A 309 15.98 -4.40 -6.18
CA ALA A 309 16.70 -3.16 -6.48
C ALA A 309 17.72 -3.32 -7.63
N SER A 310 18.38 -4.49 -7.70
CA SER A 310 19.34 -4.79 -8.77
C SER A 310 18.76 -4.86 -10.17
N ARG A 311 17.43 -4.98 -10.31
CA ARG A 311 16.72 -5.07 -11.60
C ARG A 311 16.04 -3.77 -12.01
N ILE A 312 16.05 -2.76 -11.14
CA ILE A 312 15.39 -1.48 -11.42
C ILE A 312 16.27 -0.68 -12.38
N GLU A 313 15.72 -0.38 -13.56
CA GLU A 313 16.40 0.40 -14.60
C GLU A 313 16.02 1.89 -14.56
N ASP A 314 14.90 2.21 -13.93
CA ASP A 314 14.33 3.55 -13.88
C ASP A 314 13.74 3.85 -12.49
N LEU A 315 13.95 5.09 -12.04
CA LEU A 315 13.60 5.47 -10.68
C LEU A 315 13.23 6.97 -10.62
N ASP A 316 12.15 7.27 -9.92
CA ASP A 316 11.65 8.62 -9.61
C ASP A 316 11.88 8.88 -8.12
N LEU A 317 12.73 9.86 -7.84
CA LEU A 317 13.14 10.28 -6.51
C LEU A 317 12.57 11.66 -6.23
N GLN A 318 11.71 11.75 -5.23
CA GLN A 318 11.01 12.97 -4.87
C GLN A 318 11.38 13.39 -3.45
N TYR A 319 11.81 14.64 -3.29
CA TYR A 319 12.03 15.27 -2.00
C TYR A 319 10.92 16.30 -1.79
N SER A 320 10.21 16.27 -0.68
CA SER A 320 9.14 17.24 -0.46
C SER A 320 9.06 17.70 0.98
N SER A 321 8.82 19.00 1.18
CA SER A 321 8.50 19.58 2.49
C SER A 321 7.14 20.26 2.43
N SER A 322 6.23 19.88 3.31
CA SER A 322 4.90 20.46 3.41
C SER A 322 4.45 20.49 4.85
N TYR A 323 3.99 21.64 5.34
CA TYR A 323 3.42 21.79 6.68
C TYR A 323 4.34 21.33 7.83
N GLY A 324 5.66 21.41 7.65
CA GLY A 324 6.65 20.97 8.64
C GLY A 324 7.00 19.48 8.54
N GLU A 325 6.33 18.71 7.68
CA GLU A 325 6.71 17.35 7.34
C GLU A 325 7.64 17.34 6.12
N ASN A 326 8.71 16.57 6.24
CA ASN A 326 9.67 16.35 5.19
C ASN A 326 9.62 14.89 4.77
N ASN A 327 9.72 14.67 3.47
CA ASN A 327 9.55 13.36 2.88
C ASN A 327 10.59 13.13 1.78
N ILE A 328 11.08 11.89 1.72
CA ILE A 328 11.79 11.36 0.55
C ILE A 328 10.97 10.19 0.04
N PHE A 329 10.49 10.28 -1.18
CA PHE A 329 9.73 9.24 -1.84
C PHE A 329 10.51 8.71 -3.04
N MET A 330 10.59 7.40 -3.16
CA MET A 330 11.34 6.73 -4.20
C MET A 330 10.48 5.64 -4.82
N GLN A 331 10.28 5.71 -6.14
CA GLN A 331 9.44 4.75 -6.85
C GLN A 331 10.02 4.41 -8.23
N SER A 332 9.97 3.14 -8.60
CA SER A 332 10.22 2.71 -9.99
C SER A 332 8.98 2.94 -10.86
N THR A 333 9.17 3.38 -12.10
CA THR A 333 8.07 3.55 -13.07
C THR A 333 7.76 2.25 -13.79
N SER A 334 8.73 1.34 -13.92
CA SER A 334 8.55 0.01 -14.54
C SER A 334 8.16 -1.11 -13.57
N SER A 335 8.45 -0.95 -12.27
CA SER A 335 8.19 -2.00 -11.26
C SER A 335 7.38 -1.47 -10.07
N PRO A 336 6.59 -2.31 -9.39
CA PRO A 336 5.82 -1.92 -8.22
C PRO A 336 6.71 -1.87 -6.95
N PHE A 337 7.82 -1.15 -7.04
CA PHE A 337 8.78 -0.91 -5.95
C PHE A 337 8.66 0.53 -5.46
N ARG A 338 8.36 0.72 -4.17
CA ARG A 338 8.20 2.02 -3.52
C ARG A 338 8.86 2.02 -2.14
N LEU A 339 9.72 2.99 -1.91
CA LEU A 339 10.29 3.33 -0.60
C LEU A 339 9.91 4.76 -0.24
N TRP A 340 9.57 5.00 1.01
CA TRP A 340 9.17 6.32 1.51
C TRP A 340 9.78 6.54 2.88
N TRP A 341 10.43 7.69 3.08
CA TRP A 341 10.86 8.20 4.38
C TRP A 341 10.08 9.46 4.74
N CYS A 342 9.60 9.58 5.98
CA CYS A 342 8.91 10.76 6.51
C CYS A 342 9.49 11.18 7.87
N TRP A 343 9.59 12.49 8.11
CA TRP A 343 9.90 13.06 9.42
C TRP A 343 9.33 14.47 9.58
N GLU A 344 9.12 14.86 10.83
CA GLU A 344 8.70 16.21 11.21
C GLU A 344 9.91 17.09 11.55
N GLY A 345 9.82 18.37 11.18
CA GLY A 345 10.78 19.41 11.56
C GLY A 345 12.13 19.31 10.85
N MET A 346 13.13 19.98 11.41
CA MET A 346 14.49 19.98 10.87
C MET A 346 15.18 18.63 11.14
N LEU A 347 15.94 18.15 10.16
CA LEU A 347 16.79 16.97 10.33
C LEU A 347 17.84 17.25 11.42
N GLY A 348 17.67 16.65 12.60
CA GLY A 348 18.57 16.88 13.74
C GLY A 348 20.02 16.43 13.47
N ASN A 349 20.21 15.45 12.58
CA ASN A 349 21.52 15.01 12.10
C ASN A 349 21.50 14.82 10.58
N PRO A 350 22.17 15.69 9.80
CA PRO A 350 22.28 15.57 8.35
C PRO A 350 22.84 14.22 7.87
N ALA A 351 23.67 13.54 8.67
CA ALA A 351 24.22 12.22 8.32
C ALA A 351 23.13 11.14 8.19
N SER A 352 21.91 11.37 8.68
CA SER A 352 20.81 10.43 8.48
C SER A 352 20.42 10.29 7.00
N LEU A 353 20.71 11.31 6.18
CA LEU A 353 20.47 11.25 4.73
C LEU A 353 21.36 10.23 4.02
N ASP A 354 22.51 9.87 4.62
CA ASP A 354 23.45 8.88 4.07
C ASP A 354 22.87 7.45 4.07
N HIS A 355 21.67 7.26 4.61
CA HIS A 355 20.95 5.99 4.63
C HIS A 355 19.54 6.06 4.00
N MET A 356 19.22 7.16 3.31
CA MET A 356 17.91 7.37 2.67
C MET A 356 18.02 7.48 1.14
N GLY A 357 16.89 7.33 0.45
CA GLY A 357 16.83 7.46 -1.01
C GLY A 357 17.77 6.47 -1.71
N LEU A 358 18.61 6.97 -2.61
CA LEU A 358 19.58 6.13 -3.35
C LEU A 358 20.66 5.53 -2.45
N ALA A 359 20.96 6.11 -1.30
CA ALA A 359 21.94 5.55 -0.37
C ALA A 359 21.39 4.35 0.40
N ALA A 360 20.06 4.16 0.43
CA ALA A 360 19.43 3.08 1.17
C ALA A 360 19.64 1.69 0.55
N ALA A 361 19.90 1.60 -0.76
CA ALA A 361 20.09 0.35 -1.48
C ALA A 361 20.97 0.53 -2.73
N ALA A 362 21.60 -0.54 -3.21
CA ALA A 362 22.39 -0.48 -4.44
C ALA A 362 21.53 -0.77 -5.67
N PHE A 363 21.60 0.11 -6.68
CA PHE A 363 20.85 0.00 -7.95
C PHE A 363 21.80 -0.16 -9.15
N PRO A 364 22.51 -1.29 -9.29
CA PRO A 364 23.51 -1.48 -10.35
C PRO A 364 22.97 -1.34 -11.78
N SER A 365 21.69 -1.65 -12.00
CA SER A 365 21.04 -1.57 -13.32
C SER A 365 20.36 -0.23 -13.60
N LEU A 366 20.44 0.75 -12.68
CA LEU A 366 19.75 2.03 -12.84
C LEU A 366 20.34 2.83 -14.01
N ARG A 367 19.55 3.02 -15.06
CA ARG A 367 19.90 3.79 -16.27
C ARG A 367 19.24 5.15 -16.31
N SER A 368 18.03 5.27 -15.76
CA SER A 368 17.24 6.51 -15.79
C SER A 368 16.85 6.95 -14.39
N LEU A 369 17.23 8.17 -14.00
CA LEU A 369 16.84 8.76 -12.72
C LEU A 369 16.08 10.06 -12.97
N ALA A 370 14.88 10.17 -12.41
CA ALA A 370 14.16 11.43 -12.29
C ALA A 370 14.27 11.93 -10.85
N VAL A 371 14.62 13.20 -10.67
CA VAL A 371 14.70 13.88 -9.38
C VAL A 371 13.71 15.03 -9.36
N ARG A 372 12.79 15.02 -8.41
CA ARG A 372 11.86 16.13 -8.15
C ARG A 372 12.08 16.62 -6.73
N VAL A 373 12.05 17.94 -6.54
CA VAL A 373 12.08 18.53 -5.19
C VAL A 373 10.88 19.47 -5.05
N TYR A 374 10.25 19.53 -3.90
CA TYR A 374 9.07 20.31 -3.62
C TYR A 374 9.25 21.03 -2.29
N SER A 375 9.59 22.32 -2.31
CA SER A 375 9.74 23.15 -1.09
C SER A 375 10.73 22.61 -0.05
N PHE A 376 11.60 21.65 -0.40
CA PHE A 376 12.54 21.00 0.50
C PHE A 376 13.86 21.76 0.54
N ASP A 377 14.43 21.97 1.72
CA ASP A 377 15.75 22.57 1.86
C ASP A 377 16.82 21.55 1.46
N THR A 378 17.43 21.71 0.29
CA THR A 378 18.44 20.76 -0.17
C THR A 378 19.85 21.13 0.24
N TYR A 379 20.09 22.22 0.96
CA TYR A 379 21.44 22.54 1.44
C TYR A 379 22.01 21.41 2.31
N ILE A 380 21.12 20.66 2.97
CA ILE A 380 21.48 19.49 3.78
C ILE A 380 21.79 18.25 2.93
N VAL A 381 21.39 18.20 1.66
CA VAL A 381 21.57 17.04 0.78
C VAL A 381 22.94 17.13 0.10
N LYS A 382 23.82 16.18 0.43
CA LYS A 382 25.10 16.00 -0.25
C LYS A 382 24.89 15.25 -1.57
N TRP A 383 24.47 15.98 -2.61
CA TRP A 383 24.13 15.38 -3.91
C TRP A 383 25.25 14.56 -4.55
N ALA A 384 26.51 14.94 -4.33
CA ALA A 384 27.65 14.13 -4.77
C ALA A 384 27.58 12.70 -4.19
N GLU A 385 27.36 12.57 -2.88
CA GLU A 385 27.25 11.28 -2.20
C GLU A 385 26.02 10.50 -2.67
N VAL A 386 24.88 11.17 -2.84
CA VAL A 386 23.65 10.54 -3.39
C VAL A 386 23.90 9.95 -4.78
N LEU A 387 24.58 10.69 -5.66
CA LEU A 387 24.84 10.28 -7.04
C LEU A 387 25.97 9.23 -7.15
N LYS A 388 26.87 9.12 -6.17
CA LYS A 388 27.88 8.04 -6.10
C LYS A 388 27.24 6.66 -6.06
N HIS A 389 26.02 6.53 -5.52
CA HIS A 389 25.29 5.27 -5.45
C HIS A 389 24.66 4.82 -6.78
N ALA A 390 24.73 5.63 -7.84
CA ALA A 390 24.13 5.33 -9.13
C ALA A 390 25.08 5.60 -10.32
N PRO A 391 26.27 4.96 -10.37
CA PRO A 391 27.29 5.23 -11.38
C PRO A 391 26.87 4.81 -12.80
N SER A 392 25.83 3.98 -12.93
CA SER A 392 25.32 3.45 -14.19
C SER A 392 24.30 4.34 -14.89
N ILE A 393 23.86 5.45 -14.27
CA ILE A 393 22.87 6.35 -14.87
C ILE A 393 23.36 6.87 -16.22
N GLU A 394 22.51 6.70 -17.24
CA GLU A 394 22.69 7.20 -18.60
C GLU A 394 21.84 8.44 -18.86
N HIS A 395 20.69 8.54 -18.17
CA HIS A 395 19.71 9.62 -18.28
C HIS A 395 19.35 10.17 -16.89
N LEU A 396 19.58 11.46 -16.68
CA LEU A 396 19.19 12.18 -15.47
C LEU A 396 18.20 13.29 -15.82
N ARG A 397 17.01 13.23 -15.25
CA ARG A 397 15.99 14.26 -15.33
C ARG A 397 15.86 14.96 -14.00
N ILE A 398 15.94 16.28 -13.98
CA ILE A 398 15.80 17.08 -12.76
C ILE A 398 14.68 18.07 -12.97
N ASP A 399 13.78 18.14 -12.00
CA ASP A 399 12.58 18.93 -12.10
C ASP A 399 12.47 19.95 -10.95
N PHE A 400 12.62 21.23 -11.31
CA PHE A 400 12.80 22.36 -10.39
C PHE A 400 11.48 22.94 -9.82
N GLN A 401 10.48 22.11 -9.51
CA GLN A 401 9.17 22.57 -9.00
C GLN A 401 9.26 23.31 -7.63
N SER A 402 9.08 24.63 -7.62
CA SER A 402 9.08 25.46 -6.38
C SER A 402 10.45 25.60 -5.69
N PHE A 403 11.54 25.61 -6.46
CA PHE A 403 12.90 25.66 -5.92
C PHE A 403 13.37 27.06 -5.56
N ARG A 404 14.33 27.11 -4.64
CA ARG A 404 15.29 28.22 -4.49
C ARG A 404 16.55 27.87 -5.29
N ASP A 405 17.22 28.86 -5.88
CA ASP A 405 18.32 28.67 -6.84
C ASP A 405 19.48 27.83 -6.30
N VAL A 406 19.72 27.88 -4.99
CA VAL A 406 20.74 27.10 -4.32
C VAL A 406 20.64 25.61 -4.64
N THR A 407 19.44 25.04 -4.58
CA THR A 407 19.29 23.60 -4.73
C THR A 407 19.79 23.11 -6.08
N ALA A 408 19.45 23.84 -7.14
CA ALA A 408 19.92 23.55 -8.49
C ALA A 408 21.44 23.60 -8.53
N ARG A 409 22.04 24.62 -7.91
CA ARG A 409 23.50 24.76 -7.79
C ARG A 409 24.12 23.56 -7.05
N CYS A 410 23.62 23.18 -5.88
CA CYS A 410 24.13 22.05 -5.10
C CYS A 410 24.04 20.72 -5.87
N LEU A 411 22.93 20.47 -6.57
CA LEU A 411 22.75 19.26 -7.35
C LEU A 411 23.69 19.22 -8.56
N LEU A 412 23.78 20.33 -9.31
CA LEU A 412 24.69 20.45 -10.45
C LEU A 412 26.15 20.33 -10.04
N HIS A 413 26.56 20.91 -8.90
CA HIS A 413 27.87 20.64 -8.31
C HIS A 413 28.03 19.17 -7.95
N GLY A 414 26.99 18.50 -7.47
CA GLY A 414 27.00 17.05 -7.22
C GLY A 414 27.35 16.19 -8.44
N LEU A 415 27.20 16.70 -9.68
CA LEU A 415 27.62 15.98 -10.90
C LEU A 415 29.15 15.95 -11.11
N THR A 416 29.88 16.79 -10.38
CA THR A 416 31.34 16.96 -10.47
C THR A 416 31.92 16.93 -9.07
N ASP A 417 32.63 15.88 -8.67
CA ASP A 417 33.24 15.85 -7.34
C ASP A 417 34.44 16.81 -7.32
N ASP A 418 34.34 17.87 -6.52
CA ASP A 418 35.34 18.93 -6.44
C ASP A 418 36.61 18.47 -5.68
N THR A 419 36.57 17.39 -4.89
CA THR A 419 37.71 16.99 -4.03
C THR A 419 38.71 16.08 -4.73
N ASP A 420 38.23 15.08 -5.47
CA ASP A 420 39.07 13.99 -5.98
C ASP A 420 39.22 14.02 -7.50
N GLY A 421 38.61 15.01 -8.17
CA GLY A 421 38.59 15.11 -9.62
C GLY A 421 37.83 13.96 -10.29
N SER A 422 36.97 13.26 -9.55
CA SER A 422 36.12 12.20 -10.07
C SER A 422 34.75 12.76 -10.49
N VAL A 423 34.15 12.18 -11.52
CA VAL A 423 32.80 12.53 -11.96
C VAL A 423 31.80 11.51 -11.48
N ASN A 424 30.76 11.99 -10.78
CA ASN A 424 29.63 11.16 -10.42
C ASN A 424 28.83 10.81 -11.67
N CYS A 425 28.26 9.60 -11.72
CA CYS A 425 27.54 9.10 -12.90
C CYS A 425 28.38 9.22 -14.19
N PRO A 426 29.53 8.53 -14.32
CA PRO A 426 30.42 8.66 -15.48
C PRO A 426 29.76 8.27 -16.81
N LYS A 427 28.66 7.49 -16.77
CA LYS A 427 27.88 7.11 -17.96
C LYS A 427 26.79 8.11 -18.35
N LEU A 428 26.58 9.18 -17.58
CA LEU A 428 25.52 10.15 -17.83
C LEU A 428 25.74 10.82 -19.19
N SER A 429 24.85 10.50 -20.12
CA SER A 429 24.91 10.95 -21.51
C SER A 429 23.76 11.90 -21.87
N HIS A 430 22.66 11.86 -21.11
CA HIS A 430 21.49 12.69 -21.29
C HIS A 430 21.12 13.38 -19.97
N LEU A 431 21.12 14.71 -19.96
CA LEU A 431 20.63 15.54 -18.85
C LEU A 431 19.40 16.36 -19.29
N GLU A 432 18.27 16.18 -18.60
CA GLU A 432 17.02 16.92 -18.80
C GLU A 432 16.78 17.85 -17.59
N LEU A 433 16.71 19.16 -17.80
CA LEU A 433 16.44 20.16 -16.76
C LEU A 433 15.07 20.80 -17.00
N LEU A 434 14.13 20.56 -16.10
CA LEU A 434 12.75 21.05 -16.23
C LEU A 434 12.44 22.17 -15.26
N ARG A 435 11.64 23.13 -15.73
CA ARG A 435 11.21 24.31 -14.95
C ARG A 435 12.39 25.07 -14.37
N PHE A 436 13.48 25.13 -15.13
CA PHE A 436 14.66 25.89 -14.79
C PHE A 436 14.26 27.37 -14.64
N THR A 437 14.30 27.91 -13.42
CA THR A 437 13.81 29.26 -13.13
C THR A 437 14.91 30.29 -13.31
N ASP A 438 14.58 31.38 -13.99
CA ASP A 438 15.52 32.46 -14.34
C ASP A 438 15.59 33.57 -13.28
N HIS A 439 15.31 33.27 -12.02
CA HIS A 439 15.48 34.29 -10.97
C HIS A 439 16.95 34.66 -10.78
N ASP A 440 17.88 33.75 -11.09
CA ASP A 440 19.31 34.01 -11.06
C ASP A 440 19.99 33.64 -12.38
N ALA A 441 20.54 34.64 -13.08
CA ALA A 441 21.47 34.46 -14.20
C ALA A 441 22.69 33.57 -13.82
N ASP A 442 22.88 33.31 -12.53
CA ASP A 442 23.99 32.58 -11.94
C ASP A 442 23.93 31.05 -12.13
N LEU A 443 22.79 30.45 -12.48
CA LEU A 443 22.71 28.98 -12.64
C LEU A 443 23.32 28.49 -13.95
N TRP A 444 23.22 29.28 -15.01
CA TRP A 444 23.77 28.93 -16.31
C TRP A 444 25.31 28.75 -16.30
N PRO A 445 26.09 29.65 -15.67
CA PRO A 445 27.51 29.41 -15.41
C PRO A 445 27.79 28.09 -14.68
N VAL A 446 26.93 27.69 -13.74
CA VAL A 446 27.09 26.43 -12.99
C VAL A 446 26.86 25.22 -13.90
N VAL A 447 25.81 25.24 -14.72
CA VAL A 447 25.57 24.18 -15.72
C VAL A 447 26.75 24.10 -16.69
N LEU A 448 27.20 25.23 -17.23
CA LEU A 448 28.29 25.29 -18.21
C LEU A 448 29.59 24.74 -17.59
N ARG A 449 29.90 25.15 -16.36
CA ARG A 449 31.05 24.66 -15.60
C ARG A 449 30.97 23.15 -15.39
N ALA A 450 29.84 22.63 -14.93
CA ALA A 450 29.65 21.20 -14.73
C ALA A 450 29.86 20.41 -16.02
N MET A 451 29.26 20.84 -17.15
CA MET A 451 29.44 20.18 -18.45
C MET A 451 30.89 20.26 -18.95
N THR A 452 31.57 21.39 -18.75
CA THR A 452 32.98 21.58 -19.12
C THR A 452 33.90 20.63 -18.35
N ILE A 453 33.74 20.55 -17.03
CA ILE A 453 34.51 19.65 -16.17
C ILE A 453 34.29 18.21 -16.61
N ARG A 454 33.02 17.79 -16.79
CA ARG A 454 32.68 16.45 -17.27
C ARG A 454 33.32 16.09 -18.61
N LYS A 455 33.25 16.99 -19.59
CA LYS A 455 33.90 16.82 -20.89
C LYS A 455 35.43 16.69 -20.76
N SER A 456 36.05 17.52 -19.91
CA SER A 456 37.50 17.47 -19.68
C SER A 456 37.98 16.18 -19.02
N GLN A 457 37.11 15.52 -18.25
CA GLN A 457 37.39 14.25 -17.55
C GLN A 457 36.96 13.01 -18.37
N GLY A 458 36.55 13.19 -19.63
CA GLY A 458 36.19 12.08 -20.52
C GLY A 458 34.81 11.47 -20.26
N ALA A 459 33.93 12.16 -19.52
CA ALA A 459 32.55 11.74 -19.26
C ALA A 459 31.50 12.76 -19.78
N PRO A 460 31.54 13.15 -21.07
CA PRO A 460 30.72 14.23 -21.60
C PRO A 460 29.22 13.88 -21.56
N VAL A 461 28.40 14.87 -21.19
CA VAL A 461 26.96 14.83 -21.46
C VAL A 461 26.75 15.13 -22.93
N ARG A 462 26.20 14.17 -23.68
CA ARG A 462 25.99 14.30 -25.13
C ARG A 462 24.74 15.10 -25.44
N PHE A 463 23.70 14.93 -24.64
CA PHE A 463 22.41 15.56 -24.84
C PHE A 463 22.00 16.35 -23.60
N LEU A 464 21.79 17.65 -23.78
CA LEU A 464 21.29 18.55 -22.75
C LEU A 464 19.97 19.15 -23.22
N GLU A 465 18.89 18.88 -22.50
CA GLU A 465 17.58 19.46 -22.72
C GLU A 465 17.24 20.37 -21.55
N VAL A 466 16.82 21.60 -21.85
CA VAL A 466 16.43 22.57 -20.82
C VAL A 466 15.07 23.17 -21.16
N THR A 467 14.14 23.07 -20.21
CA THR A 467 12.86 23.78 -20.25
C THR A 467 12.86 24.92 -19.24
N ALA A 468 12.86 26.16 -19.73
CA ALA A 468 12.88 27.38 -18.92
C ALA A 468 11.77 28.37 -19.32
N ARG A 469 11.49 29.36 -18.47
CA ARG A 469 10.43 30.36 -18.72
C ARG A 469 10.92 31.53 -19.58
N ARG A 470 12.13 32.04 -19.33
CA ARG A 470 12.75 33.12 -20.12
C ARG A 470 13.56 32.55 -21.28
N PRO A 471 13.77 33.35 -22.34
CA PRO A 471 14.69 32.97 -23.41
C PRO A 471 16.13 32.91 -22.90
N LEU A 472 16.89 31.94 -23.41
CA LEU A 472 18.32 31.81 -23.19
C LEU A 472 19.10 32.91 -23.94
N GLU A 473 20.12 33.49 -23.31
CA GLU A 473 21.05 34.39 -24.01
C GLU A 473 21.82 33.65 -25.12
N PHE A 474 21.90 34.26 -26.31
CA PHE A 474 22.55 33.65 -27.47
C PHE A 474 24.01 33.23 -27.20
N ALA A 475 24.81 34.08 -26.56
CA ALA A 475 26.22 33.80 -26.27
C ALA A 475 26.40 32.56 -25.38
N LEU A 476 25.47 32.36 -24.46
CA LEU A 476 25.46 31.20 -23.57
C LEU A 476 25.01 29.93 -24.31
N ALA A 477 24.04 30.04 -25.22
CA ALA A 477 23.62 28.93 -26.08
C ALA A 477 24.80 28.38 -26.92
N ASP A 478 25.62 29.28 -27.47
CA ASP A 478 26.81 28.90 -28.24
C ASP A 478 27.88 28.28 -27.36
N SER A 479 28.09 28.82 -26.15
CA SER A 479 28.99 28.22 -25.15
C SER A 479 28.56 26.79 -24.76
N MET A 480 27.25 26.55 -24.62
CA MET A 480 26.72 25.22 -24.34
C MET A 480 26.96 24.25 -25.51
N ARG A 481 26.72 24.67 -26.76
CA ARG A 481 26.99 23.86 -27.96
C ARG A 481 28.46 23.47 -28.11
N CYS A 482 29.39 24.22 -27.52
CA CYS A 482 30.80 23.85 -27.48
C CYS A 482 31.11 22.72 -26.49
N VAL A 483 30.27 22.49 -25.47
CA VAL A 483 30.52 21.51 -24.40
C VAL A 483 29.62 20.28 -24.45
N VAL A 484 28.47 20.34 -25.14
CA VAL A 484 27.57 19.20 -25.37
C VAL A 484 27.32 18.98 -26.87
N ASP A 485 27.09 17.73 -27.31
CA ASP A 485 26.90 17.41 -28.74
C ASP A 485 25.56 17.95 -29.27
N LYS A 486 24.51 17.86 -28.45
CA LYS A 486 23.17 18.34 -28.79
C LYS A 486 22.57 19.09 -27.61
N PHE A 487 22.24 20.35 -27.86
CA PHE A 487 21.58 21.23 -26.91
C PHE A 487 20.18 21.59 -27.41
N ILE A 488 19.15 21.20 -26.65
CA ILE A 488 17.76 21.56 -26.92
C ILE A 488 17.26 22.50 -25.82
N PHE A 489 16.62 23.59 -26.26
CA PHE A 489 16.03 24.56 -25.36
C PHE A 489 14.54 24.71 -25.66
N HIS A 490 13.71 24.45 -24.66
CA HIS A 490 12.25 24.61 -24.71
C HIS A 490 11.84 25.83 -23.89
N ARG A 491 11.16 26.77 -24.54
CA ARG A 491 10.49 27.86 -23.85
C ARG A 491 9.13 27.38 -23.37
N LYS A 492 8.89 27.44 -22.07
CA LYS A 492 7.57 27.18 -21.49
C LYS A 492 6.80 28.50 -21.44
N ASP A 493 5.80 28.62 -22.31
CA ASP A 493 4.89 29.76 -22.37
C ASP A 493 4.04 29.92 -21.10
#